data_AF-A0A957YFA5-F1
#
_entry.id   AF-A0A957YFA5-F1
#
_cell.length_a   1.000
_cell.length_b   1.000
_cell.length_c   1.000
_cell.angle_alpha   90.00
_cell.angle_beta   90.00
_cell.angle_gamma   90.00
#
_symmetry.space_group_name_H-M   'P 1'
#
loop_
_entity.id
_entity.type
_entity.pdbx_description
1 polymer ?
#
loop_
_entity_poly.entity_id
_entity_poly.type
_entity_poly.pdbx_seq_one_letter_code
_entity_poly.pdbx_strand_id
1 'polypeptide(L)'
;MPQTELLDGSTVETAPPELLLATKLYIPPPRAGSVARLPLLARLEAGLRRWPGVTLISAPPGSGKTTLLSQWIHHLADEGDVAPKVGWLSL
;
A
#
# COMPACT_ATOMS: atom_id res chain seq x y z
N MET A 1 -18.05 12.01 -55.02
CA MET A 1 -18.24 12.20 -53.57
C MET A 1 -19.00 11.00 -53.04
N PRO A 2 -18.61 10.36 -51.92
CA PRO A 2 -17.30 10.33 -51.22
C PRO A 2 -16.81 8.86 -50.97
N GLN A 3 -15.50 8.56 -50.86
CA GLN A 3 -14.58 8.57 -49.67
C GLN A 3 -14.94 7.48 -48.63
N THR A 4 -14.15 6.45 -48.32
CA THR A 4 -12.78 6.35 -47.74
C THR A 4 -12.52 7.25 -46.53
N GLU A 5 -12.96 6.79 -45.37
CA GLU A 5 -12.45 7.11 -44.02
C GLU A 5 -12.42 5.76 -43.27
N LEU A 6 -11.28 5.07 -43.10
CA LEU A 6 -10.24 5.33 -42.09
C LEU A 6 -10.82 5.83 -40.77
N LEU A 7 -11.42 4.90 -40.01
CA LEU A 7 -11.61 5.06 -38.58
C LEU A 7 -10.43 4.38 -37.88
N ASP A 8 -9.38 5.18 -37.69
CA ASP A 8 -8.34 4.95 -36.70
C ASP A 8 -8.98 5.19 -35.32
N GLY A 9 -9.68 4.16 -34.85
CA GLY A 9 -10.33 4.16 -33.55
C GLY A 9 -9.57 3.20 -32.65
N SER A 10 -8.42 3.64 -32.14
CA SER A 10 -7.71 2.95 -31.06
C SER A 10 -8.71 2.67 -29.95
N THR A 11 -9.20 1.43 -29.88
CA THR A 11 -9.95 0.96 -28.73
C THR A 11 -8.91 0.92 -27.63
N VAL A 12 -8.87 1.97 -26.81
CA VAL A 12 -8.18 1.92 -25.53
C VAL A 12 -8.97 0.86 -24.77
N GLU A 13 -8.46 -0.38 -24.81
CA GLU A 13 -8.97 -1.48 -24.02
C GLU A 13 -8.77 -1.07 -22.56
N THR A 14 -9.78 -0.40 -22.00
CA THR A 14 -9.82 -0.08 -20.58
C THR A 14 -9.84 -1.40 -19.86
N ALA A 15 -8.67 -1.81 -19.40
CA ALA A 15 -8.53 -2.93 -18.48
C ALA A 15 -9.61 -2.75 -17.39
N PRO A 16 -10.40 -3.80 -17.08
CA PRO A 16 -11.47 -3.68 -16.12
C PRO A 16 -10.91 -3.08 -14.82
N PRO A 17 -11.66 -2.20 -14.13
CA PRO A 17 -11.15 -1.48 -12.95
C PRO A 17 -10.56 -2.40 -11.88
N GLU A 18 -10.97 -3.67 -11.86
CA GLU A 18 -10.39 -4.74 -11.04
C GLU A 18 -8.90 -4.97 -11.29
N LEU A 19 -8.42 -4.89 -12.54
CA LEU A 19 -7.01 -5.06 -12.91
C LEU A 19 -6.11 -3.91 -12.43
N LEU A 20 -6.65 -2.68 -12.37
CA LEU A 20 -5.92 -1.50 -11.89
C LEU A 20 -5.84 -1.41 -10.36
N LEU A 21 -6.82 -1.97 -9.64
CA LEU A 21 -6.81 -2.02 -8.18
C LEU A 21 -6.09 -3.25 -7.63
N ALA A 22 -5.99 -4.36 -8.37
CA ALA A 22 -5.43 -5.60 -7.88
C ALA A 22 -4.06 -5.37 -7.20
N THR A 23 -3.11 -4.72 -7.87
CA THR A 23 -1.76 -4.52 -7.32
C THR A 23 -1.66 -3.50 -6.18
N LYS A 24 -2.73 -2.73 -5.90
CA LYS A 24 -2.75 -1.65 -4.90
C LYS A 24 -3.48 -2.05 -3.61
N LEU A 25 -4.10 -3.23 -3.58
CA LEU A 25 -4.79 -3.78 -2.40
C LEU A 25 -3.97 -4.81 -1.62
N TYR A 26 -2.77 -5.15 -2.11
CA TYR A 26 -1.88 -6.08 -1.42
C TYR A 26 -0.88 -5.34 -0.52
N ILE A 27 -0.73 -5.83 0.71
CA ILE A 27 0.34 -5.40 1.60
C ILE A 27 1.66 -5.92 1.00
N PRO A 28 2.65 -5.03 0.72
CA PRO A 28 3.93 -5.49 0.19
C PRO A 28 4.61 -6.44 1.17
N PRO A 29 5.21 -7.57 0.72
CA PRO A 29 5.94 -8.46 1.61
C PRO A 29 7.18 -7.76 2.20
N PRO A 30 7.65 -8.19 3.37
CA PRO A 30 8.87 -7.65 3.96
C PRO A 30 10.05 -8.05 3.07
N ARG A 31 10.89 -7.09 2.69
CA ARG A 31 12.05 -7.36 1.85
C ARG A 31 13.12 -8.13 2.64
N ALA A 32 13.69 -9.18 2.04
CA ALA A 32 14.87 -9.85 2.59
C ALA A 32 16.00 -8.83 2.79
N GLY A 33 16.62 -8.82 3.97
CA GLY A 33 17.63 -7.83 4.36
C GLY A 33 17.10 -6.47 4.84
N SER A 34 15.78 -6.34 5.08
CA SER A 34 15.24 -5.12 5.68
C SER A 34 15.70 -4.96 7.13
N VAL A 35 16.22 -3.77 7.47
CA VAL A 35 16.63 -3.45 8.85
C VAL A 35 15.37 -3.22 9.70
N ALA A 36 15.26 -3.92 10.82
CA ALA A 36 14.17 -3.74 11.78
C ALA A 36 14.29 -2.36 12.43
N ARG A 37 13.29 -1.50 12.22
CA ARG A 37 13.25 -0.15 12.80
C ARG A 37 12.40 -0.12 14.07
N LEU A 38 12.76 -0.94 15.06
CA LEU A 38 11.98 -1.15 16.30
C LEU A 38 11.49 0.16 16.97
N PRO A 39 12.31 1.24 17.09
CA PRO A 39 11.83 2.48 17.70
C PRO A 39 10.71 3.17 16.91
N LEU A 40 10.70 3.04 15.58
CA LEU A 40 9.63 3.59 14.74
C LEU A 40 8.38 2.72 14.81
N LEU A 41 8.54 1.39 14.88
CA LEU A 41 7.42 0.47 15.07
C LEU A 41 6.69 0.75 16.39
N ALA A 42 7.43 0.90 17.49
CA ALA A 42 6.86 1.25 18.79
C ALA A 42 6.10 2.60 18.76
N ARG A 43 6.58 3.59 17.99
CA ARG A 43 5.86 4.87 17.79
C ARG A 43 4.54 4.70 17.05
N LEU A 44 4.49 3.85 16.02
CA LEU A 44 3.26 3.56 15.28
C LEU A 44 2.26 2.83 16.17
N GLU A 45 2.72 1.84 16.94
CA GLU A 45 1.90 1.09 17.87
C GLU A 45 1.31 1.97 18.99
N ALA A 46 2.12 2.89 19.54
CA ALA A 46 1.65 3.89 20.49
C ALA A 46 0.63 4.87 19.89
N GLY A 47 0.67 5.10 18.56
CA GLY A 47 -0.33 5.86 17.83
C GLY A 47 -1.65 5.08 17.66
N LEU A 48 -1.55 3.79 17.34
CA LEU A 48 -2.71 2.89 17.19
C LEU A 48 -3.54 2.78 18.48
N ARG A 49 -2.87 2.80 19.65
CA ARG A 49 -3.53 2.78 20.97
C ARG A 49 -4.37 4.01 21.28
N ARG A 50 -4.27 5.10 20.52
CA ARG A 50 -5.00 6.36 20.75
C ARG A 50 -6.32 6.40 19.99
N TRP A 51 -7.22 5.46 20.28
CA TRP A 51 -8.50 5.36 19.58
C TRP A 51 -9.55 6.36 20.11
N PRO A 52 -10.35 6.99 19.23
CA PRO A 52 -10.22 7.04 17.76
C PRO A 52 -9.12 8.01 17.30
N GLY A 53 -8.27 7.61 16.34
CA GLY A 53 -7.11 8.41 15.96
C GLY A 53 -6.58 8.17 14.54
N VAL A 54 -5.94 9.20 13.98
CA VAL A 54 -5.26 9.16 12.68
C VAL A 54 -3.77 9.41 12.90
N THR A 55 -2.92 8.57 12.31
CA THR A 55 -1.45 8.73 12.33
C THR A 55 -0.95 9.16 10.96
N LEU A 56 -0.36 10.34 10.86
CA LEU A 56 0.28 10.84 9.63
C LEU A 56 1.77 10.50 9.63
N ILE A 57 2.25 9.88 8.55
CA ILE A 57 3.66 9.60 8.33
C ILE A 57 4.16 10.48 7.17
N SER A 58 5.03 11.44 7.47
CA SER A 58 5.67 12.30 6.48
C SER A 58 7.18 12.05 6.44
N ALA A 59 7.72 11.86 5.24
CA ALA A 59 9.15 11.71 4.99
C ALA A 59 9.46 11.95 3.49
N PRO A 60 10.69 12.33 3.12
CA PRO A 60 11.11 12.46 1.73
C PRO A 60 10.87 11.20 0.87
N PRO A 61 10.82 11.33 -0.46
CA PRO A 61 10.89 10.18 -1.37
C PRO A 61 12.11 9.29 -1.05
N GLY A 62 11.97 7.97 -1.20
CA GLY A 62 13.06 7.02 -0.90
C GLY A 62 13.31 6.70 0.59
N SER A 63 12.68 7.42 1.53
CA SER A 63 12.91 7.21 2.98
C SER A 63 12.42 5.86 3.54
N GLY A 64 11.65 5.10 2.76
CA GLY A 64 11.12 3.80 3.16
C GLY A 64 9.78 3.82 3.89
N LYS A 65 8.93 4.83 3.71
CA LYS A 65 7.60 4.93 4.35
C LYS A 65 6.75 3.66 4.17
N THR A 66 6.63 3.21 2.92
CA THR A 66 5.90 1.98 2.56
C THR A 66 6.53 0.74 3.21
N THR A 67 7.86 0.69 3.27
CA THR A 67 8.59 -0.41 3.92
C THR A 67 8.35 -0.43 5.43
N LEU A 68 8.36 0.72 6.09
CA LEU A 68 8.06 0.83 7.52
C LEU A 68 6.64 0.37 7.84
N LEU A 69 5.65 0.76 7.03
CA LEU A 69 4.25 0.33 7.21
C LEU A 69 4.06 -1.17 7.01
N SER A 70 4.66 -1.75 5.96
CA SER A 70 4.66 -3.21 5.75
C SER A 70 5.31 -3.93 6.93
N GLN A 71 6.51 -3.51 7.35
CA GLN A 71 7.20 -4.07 8.53
C GLN A 71 6.33 -4.01 9.79
N TRP A 72 5.63 -2.90 10.02
CA TRP A 72 4.74 -2.75 11.17
C TRP A 72 3.57 -3.73 11.15
N ILE A 73 2.93 -3.91 10.00
CA ILE A 73 1.82 -4.86 9.86
C ILE A 73 2.27 -6.30 10.13
N HIS A 74 3.44 -6.68 9.59
CA HIS A 74 4.01 -8.01 9.85
C HIS A 74 4.41 -8.18 11.32
N HIS A 75 5.02 -7.16 11.93
CA HIS A 75 5.37 -7.17 13.35
C HIS A 75 4.14 -7.37 14.25
N LEU A 76 3.02 -6.70 13.95
CA LEU A 76 1.76 -6.88 14.68
C LEU A 76 1.19 -8.30 14.53
N ALA A 77 1.39 -8.94 13.37
CA ALA A 77 0.98 -10.32 13.15
C ALA A 77 1.86 -11.33 13.89
N ASP A 78 3.14 -11.02 14.08
CA ASP A 78 4.10 -11.86 14.82
C ASP A 78 3.91 -11.75 16.35
N GLU A 79 3.44 -10.61 16.85
CA GLU A 79 3.29 -10.35 18.30
C GLU A 79 1.94 -10.79 18.91
N GLY A 80 0.90 -11.04 18.09
CA GLY A 80 -0.45 -11.30 18.57
C GLY A 80 -0.99 -12.71 18.27
N ASP A 81 -1.83 -13.25 19.16
CA ASP A 81 -2.59 -14.50 18.94
C ASP A 81 -3.61 -14.37 17.78
N VAL A 82 -3.99 -13.14 17.44
CA VAL A 82 -4.95 -12.83 16.36
C VAL A 82 -4.34 -11.76 15.45
N ALA A 83 -4.17 -12.11 14.17
CA ALA A 83 -3.66 -11.18 13.18
C ALA A 83 -4.56 -9.93 13.07
N PRO A 84 -3.97 -8.72 13.01
CA PRO A 84 -4.75 -7.50 12.88
C PRO A 84 -5.50 -7.46 11.54
N LYS A 85 -6.73 -6.93 11.55
CA LYS A 85 -7.47 -6.63 10.32
C LYS A 85 -6.92 -5.35 9.70
N VAL A 86 -6.16 -5.48 8.61
CA VAL A 86 -5.52 -4.35 7.93
C VAL A 86 -6.03 -4.24 6.50
N GLY A 87 -6.40 -3.02 6.11
CA GLY A 87 -6.63 -2.64 4.71
C GLY A 87 -5.47 -1.78 4.20
N TRP A 88 -5.05 -2.00 2.96
CA TRP A 88 -4.02 -1.20 2.30
C TRP A 88 -4.61 -0.46 1.10
N LEU A 89 -4.41 0.85 1.05
CA LEU A 89 -4.81 1.68 -0.09
C LEU A 89 -3.69 2.65 -0.44
N SER A 90 -3.20 2.55 -1.67
CA SER A 90 -2.32 3.53 -2.28
C SER A 90 -3.00 4.13 -3.50
N LEU A 91 -3.24 5.43 -3.51
CA LEU A 91 -3.83 6.16 -4.63
C LEU A 91 -2.77 6.51 -5.68
#